data_AF-A0A7J7EQR2-F1
#
_entry.id   AF-A0A7J7EQR2-F1
#
_cell.length_a   1.000
_cell.length_b   1.000
_cell.length_c   1.000
_cell.angle_alpha   90.00
_cell.angle_beta   90.00
_cell.angle_gamma   90.00
#
_symmetry.space_group_name_H-M   'P 1'
#
loop_
_entity.id
_entity.type
_entity.pdbx_description
1 polymer ?
#
loop_
_entity_poly.entity_id
_entity_poly.type
_entity_poly.pdbx_seq_one_letter_code
_entity_poly.pdbx_strand_id
1 'polypeptide(L)'
;MTTAPSGLQSGDRATWFGLYYNISGAGFYLHPVGLELLVDHKALDPVHWTIQKVFFQGRYYESLAQLEDKFEAGLVNVVVIPDNGTGGSWSLKSQVPPGPAPPLQVHPQGPRFSVQGTRVASSLWTFSFGLGAYSGPRIFDIRFQDERLAYEISVQEALAVYGGNTPGAMMTRYIDGSFGMGKYSTPLTRGVDCPYLATYVDWHFLLESQSPKTIHDAFCVFEQNLGLPLRRHHSDFNSYYFGGLAETVLVVRSVSTLLNYDYVWDMVFHPNGAIEVKFHATGYISSAFLFGAGRRFGNQVREHTLGTVHTHSAHFKVDLDVG
;
A
#
# COMPACT_ATOMS: atom_id res chain seq x y z
N MET A 1 -4.99 9.30 -13.24
CA MET A 1 -5.12 8.96 -11.82
C MET A 1 -6.34 9.67 -11.25
N THR A 2 -7.24 8.93 -10.59
CA THR A 2 -8.38 9.52 -9.86
C THR A 2 -7.90 10.20 -8.60
N THR A 3 -8.58 11.25 -8.15
CA THR A 3 -8.36 11.86 -6.83
C THR A 3 -9.55 11.56 -5.91
N ALA A 4 -9.39 11.82 -4.61
CA ALA A 4 -10.48 11.77 -3.64
C ALA A 4 -10.26 12.88 -2.60
N PRO A 5 -11.31 13.48 -2.00
CA PRO A 5 -12.73 13.24 -2.23
C PRO A 5 -13.20 13.79 -3.59
N SER A 6 -14.39 13.36 -4.01
CA SER A 6 -15.00 13.75 -5.29
C SER A 6 -15.96 14.92 -5.12
N GLY A 7 -15.44 16.09 -4.74
CA GLY A 7 -16.22 17.31 -4.56
C GLY A 7 -15.78 18.12 -3.34
N LEU A 8 -16.52 19.20 -3.06
CA LEU A 8 -16.21 20.11 -1.95
C LEU A 8 -17.25 20.06 -0.83
N GLN A 9 -18.43 19.54 -1.12
CA GLN A 9 -19.56 19.45 -0.19
C GLN A 9 -20.28 18.11 -0.31
N SER A 10 -21.13 17.81 0.67
CA SER A 10 -21.92 16.58 0.68
C SER A 10 -22.85 16.50 -0.55
N GLY A 11 -22.89 15.34 -1.19
CA GLY A 11 -23.69 15.09 -2.38
C GLY A 11 -23.05 15.51 -3.70
N ASP A 12 -21.84 16.07 -3.68
CA ASP A 12 -21.03 16.24 -4.88
C ASP A 12 -20.47 14.89 -5.36
N ARG A 13 -20.23 14.81 -6.67
CA ARG A 13 -19.53 13.68 -7.31
C ARG A 13 -18.74 14.19 -8.51
N ALA A 14 -17.80 15.08 -8.22
CA ALA A 14 -16.89 15.68 -9.19
C ALA A 14 -15.43 15.41 -8.83
N THR A 15 -14.70 14.72 -9.70
CA THR A 15 -13.35 14.21 -9.42
C THR A 15 -12.33 14.88 -10.32
N TRP A 16 -11.21 15.32 -9.75
CA TRP A 16 -10.03 15.68 -10.53
C TRP A 16 -9.35 14.40 -11.03
N PHE A 17 -9.16 14.31 -12.34
CA PHE A 17 -8.39 13.25 -12.98
C PHE A 17 -7.09 13.84 -13.52
N GLY A 18 -5.96 13.40 -12.98
CA GLY A 18 -4.65 13.72 -13.55
C GLY A 18 -4.32 12.79 -14.72
N LEU A 19 -3.78 13.35 -15.80
CA LEU A 19 -3.36 12.60 -16.99
C LEU A 19 -1.85 12.32 -16.94
N TYR A 20 -1.49 11.12 -17.37
CA TYR A 20 -0.13 10.57 -17.30
C TYR A 20 0.17 9.81 -18.60
N TYR A 21 1.44 9.70 -18.96
CA TYR A 21 1.84 8.77 -20.02
C TYR A 21 1.56 7.33 -19.61
N ASN A 22 1.01 6.53 -20.52
CA ASN A 22 0.83 5.10 -20.31
C ASN A 22 2.17 4.37 -20.51
N ILE A 23 2.91 4.16 -19.41
CA ILE A 23 4.20 3.48 -19.44
C ILE A 23 4.00 1.97 -19.38
N SER A 24 4.67 1.24 -20.27
CA SER A 24 4.62 -0.22 -20.30
C SER A 24 5.67 -0.83 -19.36
N GLY A 25 5.25 -1.73 -18.48
CA GLY A 25 6.15 -2.48 -17.58
C GLY A 25 6.74 -1.69 -16.40
N ALA A 26 6.25 -0.47 -16.15
CA ALA A 26 6.63 0.37 -15.01
C ALA A 26 5.47 1.29 -14.59
N GLY A 27 5.61 1.96 -13.45
CA GLY A 27 4.57 2.82 -12.89
C GLY A 27 4.41 4.13 -13.66
N PHE A 28 3.24 4.33 -14.28
CA PHE A 28 2.87 5.59 -14.93
C PHE A 28 2.82 6.80 -13.97
N TYR A 29 2.81 6.54 -12.66
CA TYR A 29 2.68 7.51 -11.58
C TYR A 29 3.73 8.62 -11.58
N LEU A 30 4.89 8.41 -12.22
CA LEU A 30 5.99 9.37 -12.33
C LEU A 30 6.02 10.14 -13.65
N HIS A 31 4.97 10.03 -14.46
CA HIS A 31 4.90 10.62 -15.81
C HIS A 31 3.68 11.53 -16.01
N PRO A 32 3.42 12.51 -15.11
CA PRO A 32 2.33 13.45 -15.28
C PRO A 32 2.57 14.36 -16.49
N VAL A 33 1.55 14.56 -17.33
CA VAL A 33 1.66 15.45 -18.50
C VAL A 33 1.29 16.90 -18.19
N GLY A 34 0.89 17.17 -16.94
CA GLY A 34 0.45 18.48 -16.47
C GLY A 34 -0.98 18.85 -16.82
N LEU A 35 -1.77 17.93 -17.38
CA LEU A 35 -3.20 18.09 -17.62
C LEU A 35 -4.01 17.41 -16.51
N GLU A 36 -4.93 18.14 -15.91
CA GLU A 36 -5.91 17.63 -14.95
C GLU A 36 -7.31 18.13 -15.31
N LEU A 37 -8.31 17.25 -15.21
CA LEU A 37 -9.70 17.52 -15.58
C LEU A 37 -10.62 17.31 -14.39
N LEU A 38 -11.45 18.30 -14.06
CA LEU A 38 -12.52 18.13 -13.07
C LEU A 38 -13.77 17.60 -13.77
N VAL A 39 -14.04 16.31 -13.60
CA VAL A 39 -15.18 15.63 -14.23
C VAL A 39 -16.31 15.49 -13.23
N ASP A 40 -17.48 16.05 -13.54
CA ASP A 40 -18.72 15.79 -12.82
C ASP A 40 -19.38 14.53 -13.37
N HIS A 41 -19.35 13.47 -12.56
CA HIS A 41 -19.95 12.18 -12.85
C HIS A 41 -21.09 11.86 -11.87
N LYS A 42 -21.77 12.90 -11.37
CA LYS A 42 -22.92 12.77 -10.47
C LYS A 42 -24.15 12.16 -11.15
N ALA A 43 -24.43 12.55 -12.38
CA ALA A 43 -25.61 12.09 -13.09
C ALA A 43 -25.56 10.57 -13.28
N LEU A 44 -26.71 9.91 -13.14
CA LEU A 44 -26.82 8.46 -13.33
C LEU A 44 -26.59 8.06 -14.79
N ASP A 45 -27.00 8.92 -15.72
CA ASP A 45 -26.74 8.74 -17.15
C ASP A 45 -25.43 9.45 -17.52
N PRO A 46 -24.40 8.69 -17.96
CA PRO A 46 -23.10 9.23 -18.35
C PRO A 46 -23.13 10.26 -19.47
N VAL A 47 -24.20 10.31 -20.28
CA VAL A 47 -24.37 11.33 -21.33
C VAL A 47 -24.45 12.75 -20.74
N HIS A 48 -24.84 12.88 -19.47
CA HIS A 48 -24.93 14.15 -18.76
C HIS A 48 -23.66 14.50 -17.97
N TRP A 49 -22.61 13.69 -18.05
CA TRP A 49 -21.35 14.02 -17.38
C TRP A 49 -20.65 15.18 -18.09
N THR A 50 -20.01 16.04 -17.31
CA THR A 50 -19.38 17.27 -17.83
C THR A 50 -17.97 17.45 -17.29
N ILE A 51 -17.12 18.15 -18.05
CA ILE A 51 -15.84 18.65 -17.55
C ILE A 51 -16.10 20.08 -17.03
N GLN A 52 -16.07 20.24 -15.70
CA GLN A 52 -16.33 21.52 -15.04
C GLN A 52 -15.13 22.46 -15.09
N LYS A 53 -13.91 21.91 -15.15
CA LYS A 53 -12.67 22.69 -15.19
C LYS A 53 -11.53 21.93 -15.82
N VAL A 54 -10.63 22.67 -16.45
CA VAL A 54 -9.37 22.17 -17.02
C VAL A 54 -8.20 22.88 -16.36
N PHE A 55 -7.18 22.13 -15.98
CA PHE A 55 -5.91 22.67 -15.51
C PHE A 55 -4.80 22.11 -16.40
N PHE A 56 -4.00 23.00 -17.02
CA PHE A 56 -2.88 22.61 -17.87
C PHE A 56 -1.61 23.38 -17.49
N GLN A 57 -0.59 22.65 -17.05
CA GLN A 57 0.78 23.10 -16.78
C GLN A 57 0.87 24.41 -15.95
N GLY A 58 -0.01 24.56 -14.96
CA GLY A 58 -0.03 25.70 -14.05
C GLY A 58 -1.08 26.77 -14.35
N ARG A 59 -1.94 26.57 -15.36
CA ARG A 59 -3.01 27.50 -15.73
C ARG A 59 -4.37 26.80 -15.76
N TYR A 60 -5.41 27.53 -15.36
CA TYR A 60 -6.79 27.07 -15.48
C TYR A 60 -7.41 27.54 -16.80
N TYR A 61 -8.30 26.70 -17.32
CA TYR A 61 -9.12 26.94 -18.51
C TYR A 61 -10.57 26.51 -18.21
N GLU A 62 -11.53 27.14 -18.85
CA GLU A 62 -12.96 26.82 -18.69
C GLU A 62 -13.33 25.49 -19.35
N SER A 63 -12.67 25.15 -20.45
CA SER A 63 -12.94 23.93 -21.21
C SER A 63 -11.70 23.50 -22.01
N LEU A 64 -11.73 22.28 -22.54
CA LEU A 64 -10.70 21.80 -23.47
C LEU A 64 -10.71 22.59 -24.78
N ALA A 65 -11.89 23.00 -25.28
CA ALA A 65 -12.00 23.84 -26.47
C ALA A 65 -11.28 25.19 -26.27
N GLN A 66 -11.45 25.82 -25.10
CA GLN A 66 -10.74 27.07 -24.81
C GLN A 66 -9.22 26.87 -24.70
N LEU A 67 -8.77 25.74 -24.15
CA LEU A 67 -7.35 25.40 -24.12
C LEU A 67 -6.80 25.28 -25.54
N GLU A 68 -7.51 24.59 -26.43
CA GLU A 68 -7.16 24.43 -27.83
C GLU A 68 -7.11 25.76 -28.59
N ASP A 69 -8.17 26.58 -28.48
CA ASP A 69 -8.23 27.90 -29.13
C ASP A 69 -7.03 28.79 -28.74
N LYS A 70 -6.63 28.75 -27.46
CA LYS A 70 -5.47 29.49 -26.97
C LYS A 70 -4.15 28.86 -27.41
N PHE A 71 -4.08 27.55 -27.54
CA PHE A 71 -2.90 26.84 -28.04
C PHE A 71 -2.66 27.19 -29.52
N GLU A 72 -3.69 27.07 -30.36
CA GLU A 72 -3.63 27.42 -31.79
C GLU A 72 -3.33 28.90 -32.03
N ALA A 73 -3.81 29.79 -31.15
CA ALA A 73 -3.47 31.22 -31.18
C ALA A 73 -2.04 31.54 -30.69
N GLY A 74 -1.24 30.54 -30.28
CA GLY A 74 0.12 30.73 -29.76
C GLY A 74 0.19 31.38 -28.38
N LEU A 75 -0.91 31.34 -27.60
CA LEU A 75 -1.04 31.98 -26.28
C LEU A 75 -0.72 31.04 -25.11
N VAL A 76 -0.42 29.76 -25.41
CA VAL A 76 -0.02 28.75 -24.42
C VAL A 76 1.45 28.41 -24.62
N ASN A 77 2.26 28.69 -23.60
CA ASN A 77 3.65 28.22 -23.57
C ASN A 77 3.68 26.76 -23.08
N VAL A 78 3.86 25.83 -24.00
CA VAL A 78 3.81 24.39 -23.72
C VAL A 78 5.20 23.87 -23.34
N VAL A 79 5.29 23.23 -22.18
CA VAL A 79 6.43 22.40 -21.82
C VAL A 79 6.25 21.04 -22.47
N VAL A 80 7.16 20.67 -23.36
CA VAL A 80 7.19 19.34 -24.00
C VAL A 80 7.79 18.36 -23.01
N ILE A 81 7.04 17.30 -22.69
CA ILE A 81 7.45 16.29 -21.70
C ILE A 81 7.88 15.04 -22.48
N PRO A 82 9.08 14.47 -22.21
CA PRO A 82 9.51 13.25 -22.88
C PRO A 82 8.54 12.09 -22.62
N ASP A 83 8.23 11.33 -23.65
CA ASP A 83 7.36 10.14 -23.64
C ASP A 83 8.13 8.83 -23.43
N ASN A 84 9.46 8.86 -23.53
CA ASN A 84 10.36 7.74 -23.27
C ASN A 84 11.66 8.17 -22.56
N GLY A 85 12.33 7.22 -21.93
CA GLY A 85 13.63 7.41 -21.31
C GLY A 85 14.14 6.13 -20.64
N THR A 86 15.22 6.28 -19.85
CA THR A 86 15.90 5.15 -19.18
C THR A 86 16.12 5.43 -17.70
N GLY A 87 16.40 4.38 -16.93
CA GLY A 87 16.64 4.47 -15.49
C GLY A 87 15.39 4.21 -14.64
N GLY A 88 15.52 4.42 -13.33
CA GLY A 88 14.55 3.94 -12.33
C GLY A 88 13.15 4.56 -12.40
N SER A 89 12.99 5.72 -13.05
CA SER A 89 11.66 6.28 -13.30
C SER A 89 10.92 5.60 -14.45
N TRP A 90 11.65 4.99 -15.40
CA TRP A 90 11.10 4.37 -16.60
C TRP A 90 11.07 2.83 -16.54
N SER A 91 11.81 2.23 -15.61
CA SER A 91 11.93 0.77 -15.48
C SER A 91 12.09 0.34 -14.03
N LEU A 92 11.30 -0.64 -13.59
CA LEU A 92 11.52 -1.37 -12.33
C LEU A 92 12.60 -2.45 -12.44
N LYS A 93 12.95 -2.86 -13.66
CA LYS A 93 13.94 -3.90 -13.88
C LYS A 93 15.34 -3.38 -13.58
N SER A 94 16.01 -4.04 -12.64
CA SER A 94 17.44 -3.83 -12.37
C SER A 94 18.26 -4.08 -13.64
N GLN A 95 19.18 -3.16 -13.93
CA GLN A 95 20.16 -3.30 -15.02
C GLN A 95 21.40 -4.10 -14.58
N VAL A 96 21.50 -4.42 -13.28
CA VAL A 96 22.60 -5.20 -12.72
C VAL A 96 22.24 -6.68 -12.81
N PRO A 97 23.12 -7.54 -13.37
CA PRO A 97 22.86 -8.97 -13.44
C PRO A 97 22.77 -9.60 -12.04
N PRO A 98 22.00 -10.70 -11.86
CA PRO A 98 21.92 -11.39 -10.58
C PRO A 98 23.29 -11.85 -10.08
N GLY A 99 23.57 -11.57 -8.81
CA GLY A 99 24.76 -12.05 -8.10
C GLY A 99 24.53 -13.42 -7.43
N PRO A 100 25.35 -13.75 -6.42
CA PRO A 100 25.13 -14.94 -5.58
C PRO A 100 23.74 -14.96 -4.93
N ALA A 101 23.24 -16.16 -4.64
CA ALA A 101 21.93 -16.33 -4.00
C ALA A 101 21.88 -15.63 -2.62
N PRO A 102 20.77 -14.95 -2.29
CA PRO A 102 20.60 -14.35 -0.97
C PRO A 102 20.45 -15.43 0.11
N PRO A 103 20.62 -15.09 1.40
CA PRO A 103 20.35 -16.02 2.50
C PRO A 103 18.95 -16.62 2.43
N LEU A 104 18.86 -17.93 2.65
CA LEU A 104 17.61 -18.68 2.67
C LEU A 104 17.35 -19.22 4.08
N GLN A 105 16.19 -18.90 4.64
CA GLN A 105 15.74 -19.52 5.89
C GLN A 105 15.12 -20.89 5.61
N VAL A 106 15.48 -21.88 6.41
CA VAL A 106 14.95 -23.25 6.34
C VAL A 106 14.49 -23.74 7.71
N HIS A 107 13.53 -24.66 7.73
CA HIS A 107 13.12 -25.39 8.94
C HIS A 107 13.82 -26.75 8.98
N PRO A 108 14.87 -26.95 9.80
CA PRO A 108 15.70 -28.16 9.71
C PRO A 108 14.96 -29.47 9.99
N GLN A 109 13.86 -29.41 10.75
CA GLN A 109 13.08 -30.57 11.19
C GLN A 109 11.58 -30.41 10.88
N GLY A 110 11.25 -29.60 9.87
CA GLY A 110 9.88 -29.29 9.50
C GLY A 110 9.30 -28.06 10.22
N PRO A 111 8.14 -27.56 9.74
CA PRO A 111 7.49 -26.37 10.30
C PRO A 111 7.01 -26.63 11.74
N ARG A 112 7.02 -25.57 12.57
CA ARG A 112 6.59 -25.65 13.98
C ARG A 112 5.24 -24.97 14.24
N PHE A 113 4.50 -24.74 13.17
CA PHE A 113 3.15 -24.23 13.17
C PHE A 113 2.35 -24.95 12.07
N SER A 114 1.03 -24.81 12.11
CA SER A 114 0.12 -25.33 11.11
C SER A 114 -0.93 -24.27 10.74
N VAL A 115 -1.41 -24.34 9.50
CA VAL A 115 -2.50 -23.51 8.99
C VAL A 115 -3.60 -24.45 8.51
N GLN A 116 -4.81 -24.29 9.04
CA GLN A 116 -5.99 -25.04 8.64
C GLN A 116 -7.13 -24.07 8.34
N GLY A 117 -7.41 -23.86 7.06
CA GLY A 117 -8.32 -22.80 6.63
C GLY A 117 -7.81 -21.45 7.10
N THR A 118 -8.60 -20.76 7.91
CA THR A 118 -8.26 -19.45 8.50
C THR A 118 -7.62 -19.54 9.88
N ARG A 119 -7.40 -20.74 10.43
CA ARG A 119 -6.84 -20.92 11.77
C ARG A 119 -5.35 -21.24 11.70
N VAL A 120 -4.57 -20.55 12.52
CA VAL A 120 -3.14 -20.80 12.73
C VAL A 120 -2.96 -21.36 14.14
N ALA A 121 -2.08 -22.36 14.28
CA ALA A 121 -1.70 -22.92 15.57
C ALA A 121 -0.20 -23.25 15.60
N SER A 122 0.48 -22.83 16.67
CA SER A 122 1.84 -23.24 17.05
C SER A 122 1.85 -23.77 18.48
N SER A 123 3.02 -24.09 19.03
CA SER A 123 3.14 -24.52 20.43
C SER A 123 2.78 -23.45 21.46
N LEU A 124 2.70 -22.19 21.06
CA LEU A 124 2.41 -21.05 21.94
C LEU A 124 1.18 -20.27 21.52
N TRP A 125 0.97 -20.10 20.21
CA TRP A 125 -0.02 -19.17 19.67
C TRP A 125 -1.12 -19.91 18.92
N THR A 126 -2.37 -19.52 19.16
CA THR A 126 -3.49 -19.88 18.27
C THR A 126 -4.34 -18.66 17.98
N PHE A 127 -4.80 -18.52 16.74
CA PHE A 127 -5.66 -17.42 16.31
C PHE A 127 -6.31 -17.75 14.96
N SER A 128 -7.35 -17.00 14.60
CA SER A 128 -7.92 -16.98 13.25
C SER A 128 -7.55 -15.69 12.53
N PHE A 129 -7.43 -15.71 11.20
CA PHE A 129 -7.15 -14.52 10.39
C PHE A 129 -8.10 -14.39 9.20
N GLY A 130 -8.15 -13.21 8.60
CA GLY A 130 -8.87 -12.99 7.36
C GLY A 130 -8.74 -11.58 6.82
N LEU A 131 -9.48 -11.32 5.74
CA LEU A 131 -9.52 -10.02 5.06
C LEU A 131 -10.95 -9.49 5.05
N GLY A 132 -11.16 -8.26 5.49
CA GLY A 132 -12.35 -7.48 5.15
C GLY A 132 -12.16 -6.87 3.77
N ALA A 133 -13.16 -6.97 2.89
CA ALA A 133 -13.08 -6.40 1.54
C ALA A 133 -12.70 -4.91 1.54
N TYR A 134 -13.21 -4.16 2.52
CA TYR A 134 -12.94 -2.73 2.66
C TYR A 134 -11.88 -2.44 3.71
N SER A 135 -12.09 -2.92 4.94
CA SER A 135 -11.23 -2.64 6.10
C SER A 135 -9.87 -3.33 6.07
N GLY A 136 -9.67 -4.37 5.26
CA GLY A 136 -8.38 -5.06 5.17
C GLY A 136 -8.13 -6.13 6.26
N PRO A 137 -6.86 -6.36 6.64
CA PRO A 137 -6.46 -7.48 7.51
C PRO A 137 -7.03 -7.45 8.92
N ARG A 138 -7.31 -8.64 9.45
CA ARG A 138 -7.87 -8.85 10.79
C ARG A 138 -7.53 -10.22 11.34
N ILE A 139 -7.33 -10.29 12.65
CA ILE A 139 -7.08 -11.51 13.42
C ILE A 139 -8.02 -11.58 14.62
N PHE A 140 -8.42 -12.79 15.01
CA PHE A 140 -9.45 -13.05 16.01
C PHE A 140 -9.08 -14.21 16.94
N ASP A 141 -9.70 -14.22 18.13
CA ASP A 141 -9.54 -15.24 19.17
C ASP A 141 -8.05 -15.55 19.41
N ILE A 142 -7.28 -14.51 19.71
CA ILE A 142 -5.83 -14.59 19.84
C ILE A 142 -5.49 -15.14 21.21
N ARG A 143 -4.87 -16.32 21.23
CA ARG A 143 -4.49 -17.02 22.46
C ARG A 143 -3.00 -17.27 22.56
N PHE A 144 -2.47 -17.04 23.75
CA PHE A 144 -1.12 -17.42 24.14
C PHE A 144 -1.23 -18.52 25.20
N GLN A 145 -0.69 -19.71 24.93
CA GLN A 145 -0.79 -20.88 25.82
C GLN A 145 -2.24 -21.16 26.27
N ASP A 146 -3.15 -21.18 25.29
CA ASP A 146 -4.60 -21.39 25.44
C ASP A 146 -5.40 -20.30 26.18
N GLU A 147 -4.74 -19.31 26.76
CA GLU A 147 -5.36 -18.12 27.36
C GLU A 147 -5.59 -17.02 26.31
N ARG A 148 -6.80 -16.48 26.22
CA ARG A 148 -7.12 -15.42 25.27
C ARG A 148 -6.56 -14.09 25.77
N LEU A 149 -5.84 -13.39 24.90
CA LEU A 149 -5.35 -12.03 25.16
C LEU A 149 -6.24 -10.97 24.51
N ALA A 150 -6.75 -11.27 23.31
CA ALA A 150 -7.56 -10.35 22.53
C ALA A 150 -8.63 -11.09 21.73
N TYR A 151 -9.82 -10.51 21.68
CA TYR A 151 -10.89 -10.98 20.83
C TYR A 151 -10.63 -10.65 19.36
N GLU A 152 -10.18 -9.43 19.08
CA GLU A 152 -9.95 -8.92 17.72
C GLU A 152 -8.78 -7.91 17.68
N ILE A 153 -7.94 -8.04 16.67
CA ILE A 153 -7.07 -6.96 16.21
C ILE A 153 -7.29 -6.80 14.71
N SER A 154 -7.68 -5.61 14.28
CA SER A 154 -8.04 -5.38 12.88
C SER A 154 -7.67 -4.00 12.38
N VAL A 155 -7.26 -3.94 11.11
CA VAL A 155 -7.11 -2.67 10.39
C VAL A 155 -8.51 -2.07 10.19
N GLN A 156 -8.63 -0.77 10.44
CA GLN A 156 -9.88 -0.04 10.32
C GLN A 156 -9.84 0.94 9.14
N GLU A 157 -8.72 1.61 8.92
CA GLU A 157 -8.56 2.58 7.83
C GLU A 157 -7.08 2.83 7.51
N ALA A 158 -6.79 3.21 6.26
CA ALA A 158 -5.56 3.85 5.83
C ALA A 158 -5.88 5.21 5.18
N LEU A 159 -5.10 6.23 5.53
CA LEU A 159 -5.34 7.61 5.11
C LEU A 159 -4.07 8.23 4.54
N ALA A 160 -4.18 8.83 3.36
CA ALA A 160 -3.14 9.64 2.74
C ALA A 160 -3.66 11.05 2.44
N VAL A 161 -3.11 12.06 3.13
CA VAL A 161 -3.47 13.48 2.94
C VAL A 161 -2.34 14.20 2.22
N TYR A 162 -2.62 14.73 1.03
CA TYR A 162 -1.62 15.37 0.17
C TYR A 162 -1.66 16.89 0.26
N GLY A 163 -0.50 17.50 -0.02
CA GLY A 163 -0.35 18.89 -0.40
C GLY A 163 0.27 18.99 -1.80
N GLY A 164 -0.10 20.03 -2.54
CA GLY A 164 0.42 20.25 -3.89
C GLY A 164 0.03 21.61 -4.44
N ASN A 165 0.59 21.96 -5.59
CA ASN A 165 0.19 23.15 -6.34
C ASN A 165 -0.68 22.84 -7.58
N THR A 166 -0.90 21.56 -7.90
CA THR A 166 -1.97 21.17 -8.85
C THR A 166 -3.29 20.93 -8.12
N PRO A 167 -4.45 21.17 -8.74
CA PRO A 167 -5.74 21.00 -8.09
C PRO A 167 -5.98 19.55 -7.62
N GLY A 168 -5.53 18.56 -8.38
CA GLY A 168 -5.61 17.15 -7.99
C GLY A 168 -4.82 16.87 -6.71
N ALA A 169 -3.53 17.25 -6.68
CA ALA A 169 -2.69 16.99 -5.52
C ALA A 169 -3.13 17.78 -4.27
N MET A 170 -3.55 19.05 -4.40
CA MET A 170 -3.96 19.86 -3.25
C MET A 170 -5.28 19.42 -2.61
N MET A 171 -6.15 18.77 -3.40
CA MET A 171 -7.45 18.29 -2.93
C MET A 171 -7.37 16.88 -2.35
N THR A 172 -6.33 16.11 -2.68
CA THR A 172 -6.31 14.67 -2.40
C THR A 172 -6.20 14.35 -0.92
N ARG A 173 -7.19 13.62 -0.41
CA ARG A 173 -7.29 12.96 0.88
C ARG A 173 -7.88 11.57 0.64
N TYR A 174 -7.03 10.57 0.45
CA TYR A 174 -7.48 9.20 0.26
C TYR A 174 -7.88 8.60 1.60
N ILE A 175 -9.12 8.12 1.66
CA ILE A 175 -9.64 7.25 2.72
C ILE A 175 -9.71 5.88 2.06
N ASP A 176 -8.65 5.09 2.20
CA ASP A 176 -8.38 3.93 1.34
C ASP A 176 -9.37 2.78 1.53
N GLY A 177 -9.98 2.69 2.71
CA GLY A 177 -11.08 1.79 3.02
C GLY A 177 -12.31 2.02 2.13
N SER A 178 -12.49 3.24 1.59
CA SER A 178 -13.55 3.53 0.60
C SER A 178 -13.32 2.86 -0.76
N PHE A 179 -12.06 2.58 -1.13
CA PHE A 179 -11.72 1.77 -2.31
C PHE A 179 -11.71 0.28 -1.93
N GLY A 180 -11.10 -0.01 -0.78
CA GLY A 180 -11.12 -1.27 -0.07
C GLY A 180 -9.78 -1.99 -0.07
N MET A 181 -9.12 -2.04 1.09
CA MET A 181 -7.80 -2.65 1.21
C MET A 181 -7.82 -4.17 0.96
N GLY A 182 -8.92 -4.86 1.26
CA GLY A 182 -9.07 -6.27 0.90
C GLY A 182 -9.36 -6.48 -0.59
N LYS A 183 -10.21 -5.62 -1.18
CA LYS A 183 -10.53 -5.59 -2.61
C LYS A 183 -9.26 -5.47 -3.46
N TYR A 184 -8.34 -4.62 -3.01
CA TYR A 184 -7.06 -4.34 -3.67
C TYR A 184 -5.90 -5.14 -3.07
N SER A 185 -6.18 -6.27 -2.39
CA SER A 185 -5.11 -7.17 -1.99
C SER A 185 -4.52 -7.88 -3.21
N THR A 186 -3.21 -8.12 -3.18
CA THR A 186 -2.45 -8.68 -4.29
C THR A 186 -1.79 -10.00 -3.91
N PRO A 187 -1.57 -10.90 -4.89
CA PRO A 187 -0.78 -12.12 -4.66
C PRO A 187 0.60 -11.78 -4.12
N LEU A 188 1.02 -12.49 -3.07
CA LEU A 188 2.36 -12.34 -2.51
C LEU A 188 3.36 -13.14 -3.34
N THR A 189 4.34 -12.44 -3.90
CA THR A 189 5.39 -13.02 -4.73
C THR A 189 6.34 -13.82 -3.85
N ARG A 190 6.32 -15.14 -4.05
CA ARG A 190 7.10 -16.08 -3.25
C ARG A 190 8.60 -15.78 -3.27
N GLY A 191 9.20 -15.60 -2.10
CA GLY A 191 10.62 -15.29 -1.93
C GLY A 191 10.98 -13.81 -2.07
N VAL A 192 10.00 -12.96 -2.37
CA VAL A 192 10.14 -11.49 -2.38
C VAL A 192 9.33 -10.90 -1.24
N ASP A 193 8.00 -11.08 -1.27
CA ASP A 193 7.09 -10.48 -0.29
C ASP A 193 7.11 -11.25 1.03
N CYS A 194 7.42 -12.54 1.00
CA CYS A 194 7.65 -13.37 2.17
C CYS A 194 8.79 -14.36 1.93
N PRO A 195 9.34 -14.99 2.99
CA PRO A 195 10.30 -16.07 2.82
C PRO A 195 9.79 -17.14 1.87
N TYR A 196 10.71 -17.72 1.09
CA TYR A 196 10.36 -18.67 0.03
C TYR A 196 9.56 -19.88 0.55
N LEU A 197 9.90 -20.35 1.75
CA LEU A 197 9.28 -21.49 2.43
C LEU A 197 8.07 -21.12 3.31
N ALA A 198 7.55 -19.90 3.22
CA ALA A 198 6.30 -19.54 3.89
C ALA A 198 5.13 -20.40 3.36
N THR A 199 4.12 -20.58 4.19
CA THR A 199 2.84 -21.16 3.79
C THR A 199 1.97 -20.04 3.25
N TYR A 200 1.57 -20.14 1.99
CA TYR A 200 0.74 -19.12 1.33
C TYR A 200 -0.71 -19.58 1.31
N VAL A 201 -1.63 -18.63 1.42
CA VAL A 201 -3.05 -18.90 1.58
C VAL A 201 -3.84 -17.98 0.65
N ASP A 202 -4.75 -18.60 -0.10
CA ASP A 202 -5.66 -17.91 -1.01
C ASP A 202 -6.74 -17.14 -0.25
N TRP A 203 -7.31 -16.12 -0.90
CA TRP A 203 -8.48 -15.39 -0.41
C TRP A 203 -9.59 -15.36 -1.46
N HIS A 204 -10.83 -15.58 -1.02
CA HIS A 204 -12.00 -15.64 -1.88
C HIS A 204 -12.92 -14.43 -1.64
N PHE A 205 -13.49 -13.89 -2.72
CA PHE A 205 -14.34 -12.72 -2.65
C PHE A 205 -15.37 -12.65 -3.78
N LEU A 206 -16.41 -11.86 -3.56
CA LEU A 206 -17.42 -11.50 -4.55
C LEU A 206 -17.60 -9.98 -4.52
N LEU A 207 -16.86 -9.27 -5.38
CA LEU A 207 -16.85 -7.81 -5.45
C LEU A 207 -16.98 -7.37 -6.91
N GLU A 208 -17.92 -6.46 -7.19
CA GLU A 208 -18.18 -5.92 -8.55
C GLU A 208 -18.31 -7.03 -9.61
N SER A 209 -18.89 -8.17 -9.21
CA SER A 209 -18.97 -9.41 -9.98
C SER A 209 -20.18 -10.21 -9.54
N GLN A 210 -20.69 -11.07 -10.42
CA GLN A 210 -21.71 -12.07 -10.09
C GLN A 210 -21.12 -13.45 -9.80
N SER A 211 -19.84 -13.67 -10.10
CA SER A 211 -19.10 -14.89 -9.81
C SER A 211 -18.01 -14.68 -8.76
N PRO A 212 -17.82 -15.64 -7.83
CA PRO A 212 -16.75 -15.57 -6.84
C PRO A 212 -15.40 -15.65 -7.55
N LYS A 213 -14.43 -14.90 -7.03
CA LYS A 213 -13.05 -14.85 -7.50
C LYS A 213 -12.12 -15.20 -6.36
N THR A 214 -10.90 -15.58 -6.73
CA THR A 214 -9.84 -15.92 -5.79
C THR A 214 -8.62 -15.07 -6.10
N ILE A 215 -8.05 -14.43 -5.07
CA ILE A 215 -6.66 -13.98 -5.11
C ILE A 215 -5.83 -15.13 -4.54
N HIS A 216 -5.01 -15.74 -5.41
CA HIS A 216 -4.07 -16.75 -4.96
C HIS A 216 -2.96 -16.10 -4.14
N ASP A 217 -2.46 -16.82 -3.14
CA ASP A 217 -1.33 -16.37 -2.30
C ASP A 217 -1.56 -14.99 -1.64
N ALA A 218 -2.81 -14.65 -1.27
CA ALA A 218 -3.16 -13.36 -0.67
C ALA A 218 -2.56 -13.14 0.73
N PHE A 219 -2.30 -14.23 1.43
CA PHE A 219 -1.63 -14.24 2.72
C PHE A 219 -0.39 -15.13 2.69
N CYS A 220 0.56 -14.84 3.57
CA CYS A 220 1.60 -15.78 3.93
C CYS A 220 1.74 -15.87 5.44
N VAL A 221 1.99 -17.09 5.92
CA VAL A 221 2.24 -17.41 7.33
C VAL A 221 3.60 -18.08 7.44
N PHE A 222 4.45 -17.60 8.34
CA PHE A 222 5.81 -18.12 8.51
C PHE A 222 6.38 -17.83 9.90
N GLU A 223 7.31 -18.66 10.35
CA GLU A 223 8.20 -18.27 11.45
C GLU A 223 9.43 -17.55 10.88
N GLN A 224 9.96 -16.56 11.61
CA GLN A 224 11.15 -15.81 11.23
C GLN A 224 12.14 -15.79 12.39
N ASN A 225 13.38 -16.25 12.14
CA ASN A 225 14.48 -16.00 13.07
C ASN A 225 14.94 -14.55 12.87
N LEU A 226 14.90 -13.74 13.94
CA LEU A 226 15.23 -12.32 13.85
C LEU A 226 16.73 -12.04 13.84
N GLY A 227 17.57 -13.04 14.07
CA GLY A 227 19.02 -12.85 14.24
C GLY A 227 19.39 -12.10 15.53
N LEU A 228 18.45 -11.97 16.47
CA LEU A 228 18.61 -11.30 17.75
C LEU A 228 18.26 -12.26 18.91
N PRO A 229 18.94 -12.16 20.06
CA PRO A 229 18.51 -12.88 21.26
C PRO A 229 17.29 -12.19 21.87
N LEU A 230 16.23 -12.97 22.13
CA LEU A 230 15.11 -12.51 22.97
C LEU A 230 15.63 -12.14 24.37
N ARG A 231 16.51 -12.99 24.90
CA ARG A 231 17.24 -12.76 26.14
C ARG A 231 18.57 -13.49 26.10
N ARG A 232 19.58 -12.93 26.75
CA ARG A 232 20.82 -13.63 27.09
C ARG A 232 21.45 -13.06 28.34
N HIS A 233 22.18 -13.89 29.05
CA HIS A 233 23.08 -13.48 30.11
C HIS A 233 24.33 -14.35 30.07
N HIS A 234 25.48 -13.71 30.28
CA HIS A 234 26.78 -14.37 30.40
C HIS A 234 27.39 -13.88 31.71
N SER A 235 27.65 -14.81 32.62
CA SER A 235 28.25 -14.51 33.93
C SER A 235 29.65 -15.11 33.98
N ASP A 236 30.63 -14.24 34.17
CA ASP A 236 32.02 -14.60 34.51
C ASP A 236 32.36 -14.26 35.98
N PHE A 237 31.34 -13.97 36.80
CA PHE A 237 31.51 -13.53 38.18
C PHE A 237 30.81 -14.46 39.17
N ASN A 238 31.56 -14.95 40.16
CA ASN A 238 31.17 -15.97 41.15
C ASN A 238 30.78 -17.34 40.57
N SER A 239 29.74 -17.37 39.71
CA SER A 239 29.29 -18.57 38.99
C SER A 239 29.47 -18.35 37.49
N TYR A 240 30.19 -19.26 36.85
CA TYR A 240 30.46 -19.24 35.41
C TYR A 240 29.33 -19.92 34.64
N TYR A 241 28.52 -19.16 33.92
CA TYR A 241 27.43 -19.70 33.13
C TYR A 241 27.00 -18.79 31.98
N PHE A 242 26.35 -19.42 30.99
CA PHE A 242 25.63 -18.74 29.93
C PHE A 242 24.20 -19.26 29.87
N GLY A 243 23.24 -18.36 29.68
CA GLY A 243 21.85 -18.70 29.39
C GLY A 243 21.29 -17.74 28.36
N GLY A 244 20.68 -18.25 27.29
CA GLY A 244 20.13 -17.41 26.24
C GLY A 244 19.05 -18.10 25.42
N LEU A 245 18.33 -17.29 24.64
CA LEU A 245 17.29 -17.73 23.73
C LEU A 245 17.29 -16.79 22.51
N ALA A 246 17.50 -17.35 21.33
CA ALA A 246 17.33 -16.61 20.08
C ALA A 246 15.84 -16.32 19.85
N GLU A 247 15.52 -15.14 19.35
CA GLU A 247 14.15 -14.75 19.05
C GLU A 247 13.71 -15.31 17.70
N THR A 248 12.62 -16.05 17.72
CA THR A 248 11.90 -16.51 16.52
C THR A 248 10.44 -16.15 16.70
N VAL A 249 9.90 -15.40 15.74
CA VAL A 249 8.53 -14.88 15.76
C VAL A 249 7.68 -15.60 14.73
N LEU A 250 6.37 -15.67 14.96
CA LEU A 250 5.39 -16.12 13.97
C LEU A 250 4.76 -14.88 13.31
N VAL A 251 4.60 -14.88 11.99
CA VAL A 251 4.09 -13.73 11.23
C VAL A 251 2.95 -14.16 10.33
N VAL A 252 1.90 -13.34 10.26
CA VAL A 252 0.91 -13.35 9.18
C VAL A 252 0.98 -12.03 8.45
N ARG A 253 1.13 -12.10 7.12
CA ARG A 253 1.26 -10.93 6.24
C ARG A 253 0.20 -10.94 5.15
N SER A 254 -0.25 -9.74 4.79
CA SER A 254 -1.06 -9.42 3.61
C SER A 254 -0.54 -8.12 2.99
N VAL A 255 -0.70 -7.97 1.67
CA VAL A 255 -0.37 -6.73 0.96
C VAL A 255 -1.62 -6.19 0.25
N SER A 256 -1.81 -4.87 0.34
CA SER A 256 -2.85 -4.13 -0.38
C SER A 256 -2.21 -3.13 -1.33
N THR A 257 -2.37 -3.32 -2.64
CA THR A 257 -1.84 -2.41 -3.67
C THR A 257 -2.91 -1.41 -4.10
N LEU A 258 -3.01 -0.28 -3.41
CA LEU A 258 -3.95 0.79 -3.71
C LEU A 258 -3.29 1.82 -4.64
N LEU A 259 -3.67 1.75 -5.92
CA LEU A 259 -3.10 2.59 -6.97
C LEU A 259 -1.56 2.51 -6.95
N ASN A 260 -0.90 3.56 -6.48
CA ASN A 260 0.54 3.69 -6.43
C ASN A 260 1.17 3.04 -5.19
N TYR A 261 0.44 2.90 -4.09
CA TYR A 261 0.99 2.36 -2.85
C TYR A 261 0.83 0.85 -2.77
N ASP A 262 1.83 0.23 -2.16
CA ASP A 262 1.78 -1.14 -1.68
C ASP A 262 1.88 -1.11 -0.15
N TYR A 263 0.77 -1.39 0.53
CA TYR A 263 0.70 -1.45 1.98
C TYR A 263 0.95 -2.87 2.47
N VAL A 264 2.01 -3.06 3.26
CA VAL A 264 2.35 -4.33 3.89
C VAL A 264 1.85 -4.31 5.32
N TRP A 265 1.00 -5.29 5.64
CA TRP A 265 0.37 -5.45 6.95
C TRP A 265 0.92 -6.70 7.62
N ASP A 266 1.63 -6.55 8.74
CA ASP A 266 2.10 -7.67 9.53
C ASP A 266 1.43 -7.73 10.89
N MET A 267 1.01 -8.94 11.25
CA MET A 267 0.71 -9.32 12.63
C MET A 267 1.81 -10.29 13.08
N VAL A 268 2.62 -9.86 14.05
CA VAL A 268 3.81 -10.55 14.53
C VAL A 268 3.58 -11.03 15.96
N PHE A 269 3.84 -12.32 16.20
CA PHE A 269 3.60 -12.99 17.47
C PHE A 269 4.93 -13.44 18.07
N HIS A 270 5.30 -12.82 19.18
CA HIS A 270 6.57 -13.06 19.86
C HIS A 270 6.45 -14.23 20.85
N PRO A 271 7.54 -14.98 21.10
CA PRO A 271 7.50 -16.13 22.01
C PRO A 271 7.34 -15.74 23.49
N ASN A 272 7.43 -14.45 23.83
CA ASN A 272 7.23 -13.93 25.17
C ASN A 272 5.79 -13.45 25.46
N GLY A 273 4.83 -13.73 24.57
CA GLY A 273 3.44 -13.30 24.71
C GLY A 273 3.13 -11.91 24.14
N ALA A 274 4.12 -11.20 23.58
CA ALA A 274 3.87 -9.92 22.91
C ALA A 274 3.29 -10.12 21.51
N ILE A 275 2.38 -9.21 21.13
CA ILE A 275 1.83 -9.08 19.78
C ILE A 275 2.30 -7.73 19.23
N GLU A 276 2.91 -7.74 18.05
CA GLU A 276 3.38 -6.55 17.35
C GLU A 276 2.60 -6.41 16.03
N VAL A 277 2.08 -5.20 15.78
CA VAL A 277 1.36 -4.85 14.55
C VAL A 277 2.21 -3.89 13.75
N LYS A 278 2.53 -4.23 12.49
CA LYS A 278 3.31 -3.36 11.60
C LYS A 278 2.52 -2.97 10.37
N PHE A 279 2.79 -1.73 9.96
CA PHE A 279 2.33 -1.16 8.73
C PHE A 279 3.54 -0.56 8.01
N HIS A 280 3.77 -1.00 6.78
CA HIS A 280 4.78 -0.43 5.88
C HIS A 280 4.11 0.08 4.61
N ALA A 281 4.57 1.21 4.09
CA ALA A 281 4.20 1.71 2.78
C ALA A 281 5.42 1.62 1.84
N THR A 282 5.23 0.95 0.71
CA THR A 282 6.18 0.91 -0.42
C THR A 282 5.42 1.18 -1.73
N GLY A 283 5.99 0.80 -2.86
CA GLY A 283 5.43 1.03 -4.19
C GLY A 283 5.92 2.36 -4.78
N TYR A 284 5.07 2.97 -5.59
CA TYR A 284 5.30 4.27 -6.19
C TYR A 284 4.74 5.40 -5.34
N ILE A 285 5.39 6.56 -5.42
CA ILE A 285 4.77 7.81 -4.97
C ILE A 285 3.69 8.26 -5.96
N SER A 286 2.66 8.94 -5.47
CA SER A 286 1.84 9.80 -6.32
C SER A 286 2.64 11.06 -6.66
N SER A 287 2.57 11.50 -7.91
CA SER A 287 3.32 12.67 -8.38
C SER A 287 2.45 13.63 -9.18
N ALA A 288 2.91 14.87 -9.24
CA ALA A 288 2.29 15.94 -10.01
C ALA A 288 3.31 16.52 -11.01
N PHE A 289 2.83 17.19 -12.05
CA PHE A 289 3.70 17.92 -12.96
C PHE A 289 4.42 19.05 -12.22
N LEU A 290 5.74 19.13 -12.37
CA LEU A 290 6.54 20.16 -11.74
C LEU A 290 6.41 21.48 -12.49
N PHE A 291 5.79 22.48 -11.85
CA PHE A 291 5.70 23.84 -12.38
C PHE A 291 5.79 24.89 -11.27
N GLY A 292 6.20 26.11 -11.63
CA GLY A 292 6.19 27.28 -10.75
C GLY A 292 6.83 27.03 -9.38
N ALA A 293 6.14 27.45 -8.31
CA ALA A 293 6.59 27.28 -6.93
C ALA A 293 6.30 25.89 -6.32
N GLY A 294 6.16 24.84 -7.14
CA GLY A 294 5.78 23.49 -6.71
C GLY A 294 6.70 22.87 -5.66
N ARG A 295 7.98 23.28 -5.64
CA ARG A 295 8.96 22.84 -4.62
C ARG A 295 8.65 23.29 -3.19
N ARG A 296 7.65 24.17 -2.99
CA ARG A 296 7.10 24.44 -1.65
C ARG A 296 6.24 23.30 -1.10
N PHE A 297 5.83 22.38 -1.97
CA PHE A 297 4.91 21.28 -1.67
C PHE A 297 5.56 19.90 -1.87
N GLY A 298 6.89 19.83 -1.93
CA GLY A 298 7.62 18.59 -2.16
C GLY A 298 8.92 18.79 -2.90
N ASN A 299 9.53 17.70 -3.34
CA ASN A 299 10.82 17.71 -4.02
C ASN A 299 10.67 17.33 -5.49
N GLN A 300 11.55 17.86 -6.33
CA GLN A 300 11.69 17.34 -7.69
C GLN A 300 12.31 15.94 -7.63
N VAL A 301 11.64 14.95 -8.22
CA VAL A 301 12.05 13.53 -8.19
C VAL A 301 12.49 13.02 -9.57
N ARG A 302 12.11 13.73 -10.63
CA ARG A 302 12.51 13.53 -12.02
C ARG A 302 12.33 14.86 -12.75
N GLU A 303 12.90 15.00 -13.95
CA GLU A 303 12.53 16.07 -14.87
C GLU A 303 11.00 16.17 -15.01
N HIS A 304 10.46 17.39 -14.92
CA HIS A 304 9.02 17.68 -14.95
C HIS A 304 8.15 16.99 -13.89
N THR A 305 8.72 16.36 -12.88
CA THR A 305 7.97 15.53 -11.91
C THR A 305 8.22 15.99 -10.48
N LEU A 306 7.15 16.37 -9.79
CA LEU A 306 7.13 16.75 -8.39
C LEU A 306 6.64 15.56 -7.55
N GLY A 307 7.46 15.09 -6.61
CA GLY A 307 7.00 14.20 -5.55
C GLY A 307 6.28 15.03 -4.50
N THR A 308 4.96 14.89 -4.42
CA THR A 308 4.09 15.71 -3.58
C THR A 308 4.15 15.27 -2.11
N VAL A 309 4.21 16.25 -1.21
CA VAL A 309 4.21 16.01 0.23
C VAL A 309 2.88 15.40 0.67
N HIS A 310 2.94 14.44 1.58
CA HIS A 310 1.75 13.81 2.16
C HIS A 310 2.05 13.19 3.52
N THR A 311 0.99 12.94 4.29
CA THR A 311 1.04 12.16 5.53
C THR A 311 0.40 10.81 5.32
N HIS A 312 0.93 9.78 5.98
CA HIS A 312 0.26 8.49 6.13
C HIS A 312 -0.34 8.35 7.54
N SER A 313 -1.51 7.75 7.63
CA SER A 313 -2.10 7.31 8.90
C SER A 313 -2.76 5.96 8.69
N ALA A 314 -2.70 5.10 9.69
CA ALA A 314 -3.42 3.84 9.71
C ALA A 314 -4.12 3.71 11.06
N HIS A 315 -5.38 3.28 11.05
CA HIS A 315 -6.18 3.09 12.25
C HIS A 315 -6.37 1.59 12.51
N PHE A 316 -6.26 1.19 13.78
CA PHE A 316 -6.38 -0.19 14.21
C PHE A 316 -7.38 -0.28 15.37
N LYS A 317 -8.26 -1.30 15.32
CA LYS A 317 -9.05 -1.73 16.46
C LYS A 317 -8.26 -2.77 17.23
N VAL A 318 -8.22 -2.65 18.56
CA VAL A 318 -7.57 -3.61 19.47
C VAL A 318 -8.54 -3.92 20.61
N ASP A 319 -9.19 -5.07 20.52
CA ASP A 319 -10.21 -5.56 21.45
C ASP A 319 -9.57 -6.54 22.45
N LEU A 320 -9.00 -5.99 23.51
CA LEU A 320 -8.30 -6.78 24.54
C LEU A 320 -9.30 -7.34 25.55
N ASP A 321 -9.23 -8.67 25.76
CA ASP A 321 -10.03 -9.41 26.73
C ASP A 321 -9.09 -10.02 27.78
N VAL A 322 -8.50 -9.17 28.61
CA VAL A 322 -7.45 -9.57 29.57
C VAL A 322 -8.09 -10.22 30.80
N GLY A 323 -7.77 -11.49 31.08
CA GLY A 323 -8.29 -12.22 32.26
C GLY A 323 -7.83 -13.65 32.40
#